data_AF-A0A8R1W5G3-F1
#
_entry.id   AF-A0A8R1W5G3-F1
#
_cell.length_a   1.000
_cell.length_b   1.000
_cell.length_c   1.000
_cell.angle_alpha   90.00
_cell.angle_beta   90.00
_cell.angle_gamma   90.00
#
_symmetry.space_group_name_H-M   'P 1'
#
loop_
_entity.id
_entity.type
_entity.pdbx_description
1 polymer ?
#
loop_
_entity_poly.entity_id
_entity_poly.type
_entity_poly.pdbx_seq_one_letter_code
_entity_poly.pdbx_strand_id
1 'polypeptide(L)'
;MGNRKSLKQRKSCSYLVPNPHLRYLNLKNSNKIQSLPILKNGSRFQDLKSSKTVNKTDRVVLSNTYAFDALSSILMVSYCDSQVYSKLMDSFNDDKYFNLISSLVKNGITSSTYTKRLEVIKHYLKPELQLLQYNITFAKCNATMGHIVKALLKNYPTIEEFSKRSSNICIKTSKWQVMYLTYQTGNSGNLSGLQHFFKECTGVEYLECSENCDGMKTVHSKISTHHLFIDVLQWEGNDLTSSMCSTEAASMV
;
A
#
# COMPACT_ATOMS: atom_id res chain seq x y z
N MET A 1 -44.56 -22.81 46.10
CA MET A 1 -44.14 -21.94 44.99
C MET A 1 -42.82 -21.27 45.35
N GLY A 2 -41.71 -21.67 44.73
CA GLY A 2 -40.39 -21.07 44.95
C GLY A 2 -39.64 -21.00 43.64
N ASN A 3 -39.63 -19.81 43.04
CA ASN A 3 -39.12 -19.54 41.69
C ASN A 3 -37.57 -19.64 41.69
N ARG A 4 -37.01 -20.79 41.27
CA ARG A 4 -35.57 -20.92 40.97
C ARG A 4 -35.27 -20.16 39.68
N LYS A 5 -34.91 -18.88 39.80
CA LYS A 5 -34.25 -18.17 38.70
C LYS A 5 -32.90 -18.84 38.43
N SER A 6 -32.76 -19.46 37.27
CA SER A 6 -31.45 -19.95 36.81
C SER A 6 -30.50 -18.76 36.71
N LEU A 7 -29.37 -18.84 37.42
CA LEU A 7 -28.26 -17.91 37.25
C LEU A 7 -27.81 -17.99 35.79
N LYS A 8 -28.04 -16.93 35.01
CA LYS A 8 -27.51 -16.84 33.65
C LYS A 8 -25.99 -17.00 33.71
N GLN A 9 -25.49 -18.10 33.16
CA GLN A 9 -24.07 -18.35 32.99
C GLN A 9 -23.43 -17.15 32.28
N ARG A 10 -22.43 -16.53 32.92
CA ARG A 10 -21.59 -15.51 32.28
C ARG A 10 -20.96 -16.14 31.04
N LYS A 11 -21.24 -15.58 29.85
CA LYS A 11 -20.46 -15.88 28.65
C LYS A 11 -19.00 -15.54 28.97
N SER A 12 -18.09 -16.51 28.85
CA SER A 12 -16.67 -16.27 29.07
C SER A 12 -16.16 -15.29 28.01
N CYS A 13 -15.99 -14.03 28.40
CA CYS A 13 -15.20 -13.11 27.60
C CYS A 13 -13.74 -13.50 27.80
N SER A 14 -13.17 -14.15 26.78
CA SER A 14 -11.75 -14.27 26.43
C SER A 14 -10.72 -14.37 27.58
N TYR A 15 -9.93 -15.45 27.59
CA TYR A 15 -8.75 -15.61 28.47
C TYR A 15 -7.59 -14.64 28.17
N LEU A 16 -7.75 -13.77 27.17
CA LEU A 16 -6.74 -12.80 26.80
C LEU A 16 -6.85 -11.57 27.71
N VAL A 17 -5.78 -11.31 28.46
CA VAL A 17 -5.63 -10.06 29.22
C VAL A 17 -5.62 -8.90 28.22
N PRO A 18 -6.45 -7.85 28.42
CA PRO A 18 -6.45 -6.68 27.54
C PRO A 18 -5.05 -6.07 27.48
N ASN A 19 -4.55 -5.84 26.26
CA ASN A 19 -3.24 -5.22 26.06
C ASN A 19 -3.19 -3.88 26.85
N PRO A 20 -2.21 -3.70 27.77
CA PRO A 20 -2.15 -2.53 28.65
C PRO A 20 -2.00 -1.21 27.88
N HIS A 21 -1.48 -1.24 26.65
CA HIS A 21 -1.39 -0.08 25.77
C HIS A 21 -2.72 0.30 25.12
N LEU A 22 -3.72 -0.60 25.12
CA LEU A 22 -5.07 -0.36 24.58
C LEU A 22 -6.09 0.02 25.67
N ARG A 23 -5.64 0.31 26.91
CA ARG A 23 -6.52 0.68 28.03
C ARG A 23 -7.35 1.95 27.77
N TYR A 24 -6.86 2.84 26.92
CA TYR A 24 -7.54 4.08 26.54
C TYR A 24 -8.56 3.89 25.40
N LEU A 25 -8.55 2.72 24.72
CA LEU A 25 -9.53 2.40 23.69
C LEU A 25 -10.82 1.90 24.34
N ASN A 26 -11.86 2.73 24.31
CA ASN A 26 -13.19 2.32 24.71
C ASN A 26 -13.83 1.44 23.63
N LEU A 27 -13.48 0.16 23.63
CA LEU A 27 -14.04 -0.86 22.72
C LEU A 27 -15.52 -1.18 22.98
N LYS A 28 -16.13 -0.59 24.02
CA LYS A 28 -17.56 -0.76 24.31
C LYS A 28 -18.45 0.17 23.49
N ASN A 29 -17.88 1.21 22.88
CA ASN A 29 -18.62 2.12 22.02
C ASN A 29 -18.56 1.65 20.56
N SER A 30 -19.38 0.64 20.22
CA SER A 30 -19.44 0.04 18.89
C SER A 30 -19.64 1.05 17.76
N ASN A 31 -20.29 2.18 18.04
CA ASN A 31 -20.57 3.22 17.05
C ASN A 31 -19.32 4.00 16.62
N LYS A 32 -18.22 3.88 17.38
CA LYS A 32 -16.92 4.49 17.06
C LYS A 32 -15.92 3.48 16.50
N ILE A 33 -16.30 2.21 16.34
CA ILE A 33 -15.43 1.15 15.86
C ILE A 33 -15.82 0.82 14.44
N GLN A 34 -14.94 1.14 13.49
CA GLN A 34 -15.11 0.69 12.12
C GLN A 34 -14.43 -0.66 11.93
N SER A 35 -15.23 -1.67 11.58
CA SER A 35 -14.71 -2.99 11.25
C SER A 35 -14.14 -2.97 9.83
N LEU A 36 -12.84 -3.17 9.68
CA LEU A 36 -12.21 -3.29 8.38
C LEU A 36 -12.27 -4.74 7.88
N PRO A 37 -12.76 -4.97 6.65
CA PRO A 37 -12.79 -6.31 6.11
C PRO A 37 -11.40 -6.78 5.68
N ILE A 38 -11.10 -8.06 5.87
CA ILE A 38 -9.82 -8.66 5.46
C ILE A 38 -10.03 -9.43 4.15
N LEU A 39 -9.32 -9.03 3.09
CA LEU A 39 -9.32 -9.73 1.81
C LEU A 39 -8.72 -11.13 1.97
N LYS A 40 -9.33 -12.13 1.33
CA LYS A 40 -8.72 -13.46 1.25
C LYS A 40 -7.45 -13.41 0.40
N ASN A 41 -6.31 -13.71 1.04
CA ASN A 41 -4.99 -13.64 0.43
C ASN A 41 -4.79 -14.74 -0.63
N GLY A 42 -4.38 -14.33 -1.84
CA GLY A 42 -4.10 -15.21 -2.97
C GLY A 42 -2.92 -16.15 -2.75
N SER A 43 -2.04 -15.89 -1.79
CA SER A 43 -1.00 -16.86 -1.41
C SER A 43 -1.60 -18.20 -0.92
N ARG A 44 -2.89 -18.23 -0.54
CA ARG A 44 -3.63 -19.47 -0.25
C ARG A 44 -4.51 -19.91 -1.43
N PHE A 45 -4.06 -19.69 -2.66
CA PHE A 45 -4.87 -19.92 -3.87
C PHE A 45 -5.50 -21.30 -3.98
N GLN A 46 -4.87 -22.33 -3.39
CA GLN A 46 -5.39 -23.70 -3.33
C GLN A 46 -6.74 -23.79 -2.60
N ASP A 47 -6.97 -22.90 -1.63
CA ASP A 47 -8.21 -22.84 -0.83
C ASP A 47 -9.22 -21.81 -1.37
N LEU A 48 -8.86 -21.09 -2.44
CA LEU A 48 -9.68 -20.00 -2.97
C LEU A 48 -10.57 -20.45 -4.11
N LYS A 49 -11.83 -19.99 -4.08
CA LYS A 49 -12.72 -20.09 -5.23
C LYS A 49 -12.24 -19.16 -6.33
N SER A 50 -12.38 -19.60 -7.59
CA SER A 50 -12.13 -18.76 -8.74
C SER A 50 -13.09 -17.57 -8.77
N SER A 51 -12.56 -16.42 -9.19
CA SER A 51 -13.31 -15.19 -9.42
C SER A 51 -13.71 -15.12 -10.89
N LYS A 52 -14.91 -14.59 -11.16
CA LYS A 52 -15.36 -14.35 -12.54
C LYS A 52 -14.87 -12.98 -13.00
N THR A 53 -14.47 -12.88 -14.27
CA THR A 53 -14.29 -11.58 -14.94
C THR A 53 -15.63 -10.85 -15.06
N VAL A 54 -15.60 -9.55 -15.36
CA VAL A 54 -16.84 -8.73 -15.50
C VAL A 54 -17.79 -9.33 -16.55
N ASN A 55 -17.25 -9.88 -17.64
CA ASN A 55 -18.03 -10.51 -18.71
C ASN A 55 -18.56 -11.90 -18.33
N LYS A 56 -18.21 -12.42 -17.13
CA LYS A 56 -18.62 -13.71 -16.57
C LYS A 56 -18.21 -14.95 -17.39
N THR A 57 -17.38 -14.77 -18.41
CA THR A 57 -16.90 -15.85 -19.29
C THR A 57 -15.73 -16.61 -18.67
N ASP A 58 -14.80 -15.88 -18.05
CA ASP A 58 -13.54 -16.47 -17.60
C ASP A 58 -13.52 -16.63 -16.08
N ARG A 59 -12.91 -17.73 -15.63
CA ARG A 59 -12.68 -18.02 -14.22
C ARG A 59 -11.20 -17.86 -13.92
N VAL A 60 -10.87 -16.96 -13.00
CA VAL A 60 -9.49 -16.65 -12.65
C VAL A 60 -9.22 -16.93 -11.17
N VAL A 61 -8.13 -17.61 -10.87
CA VAL A 61 -7.59 -17.77 -9.52
C VAL A 61 -6.35 -16.90 -9.40
N LEU A 62 -6.33 -16.02 -8.40
CA LEU A 62 -5.22 -15.13 -8.11
C LEU A 62 -4.27 -15.78 -7.11
N SER A 63 -2.96 -15.64 -7.33
CA SER A 63 -1.92 -16.04 -6.37
C SER A 63 -0.92 -14.92 -6.09
N ASN A 64 -0.19 -15.05 -4.97
CA ASN A 64 0.86 -14.12 -4.52
C ASN A 64 0.42 -12.65 -4.34
N THR A 65 -0.86 -12.41 -4.07
CA THR A 65 -1.41 -11.06 -3.92
C THR A 65 -1.16 -10.38 -2.56
N TYR A 66 -0.25 -10.93 -1.74
CA TYR A 66 0.06 -10.40 -0.41
C TYR A 66 0.37 -8.89 -0.43
N ALA A 67 1.26 -8.44 -1.31
CA ALA A 67 1.67 -7.04 -1.36
C ALA A 67 0.48 -6.11 -1.74
N PHE A 68 -0.37 -6.54 -2.67
CA PHE A 68 -1.61 -5.84 -3.01
C PHE A 68 -2.57 -5.74 -1.82
N ASP A 69 -2.78 -6.86 -1.12
CA ASP A 69 -3.71 -6.94 0.00
C ASP A 69 -3.20 -6.12 1.20
N ALA A 70 -1.89 -6.10 1.42
CA ALA A 70 -1.23 -5.30 2.44
C ALA A 70 -1.38 -3.80 2.16
N LEU A 71 -1.07 -3.33 0.93
CA LEU A 71 -1.27 -1.93 0.57
C LEU A 71 -2.75 -1.54 0.70
N SER A 72 -3.66 -2.40 0.25
CA SER A 72 -5.09 -2.15 0.35
C SER A 72 -5.52 -1.99 1.81
N SER A 73 -4.95 -2.78 2.72
CA SER A 73 -5.22 -2.68 4.15
C SER A 73 -4.69 -1.38 4.75
N ILE A 74 -3.48 -0.95 4.38
CA ILE A 74 -2.90 0.34 4.80
C ILE A 74 -3.80 1.51 4.37
N LEU A 75 -4.28 1.47 3.12
CA LEU A 75 -5.16 2.51 2.59
C LEU A 75 -6.55 2.50 3.24
N MET A 76 -7.11 1.32 3.53
CA MET A 76 -8.38 1.21 4.27
C MET A 76 -8.27 1.81 5.69
N VAL A 77 -7.17 1.57 6.40
CA VAL A 77 -6.91 2.18 7.71
C VAL A 77 -6.80 3.70 7.58
N SER A 78 -5.98 4.18 6.63
CA SER A 78 -5.81 5.62 6.38
C SER A 78 -7.13 6.31 6.03
N TYR A 79 -8.00 5.63 5.27
CA TYR A 79 -9.35 6.10 4.94
C TYR A 79 -10.25 6.23 6.18
N CYS A 80 -10.18 5.29 7.11
CA CYS A 80 -10.95 5.36 8.36
C CYS A 80 -10.41 6.40 9.34
N ASP A 81 -9.09 6.54 9.44
CA ASP A 81 -8.44 7.39 10.45
C ASP A 81 -8.47 8.88 10.10
N SER A 82 -8.59 9.24 8.82
CA SER A 82 -8.58 10.63 8.37
C SER A 82 -9.76 10.98 7.46
N GLN A 83 -10.67 11.83 7.95
CA GLN A 83 -11.78 12.36 7.14
C GLN A 83 -11.31 13.21 5.97
N VAL A 84 -10.15 13.86 6.08
CA VAL A 84 -9.56 14.63 4.97
C VAL A 84 -9.11 13.67 3.88
N TYR A 85 -8.43 12.59 4.27
CA TYR A 85 -7.95 11.57 3.34
C TYR A 85 -9.10 10.79 2.69
N SER A 86 -10.16 10.48 3.44
CA SER A 86 -11.33 9.79 2.90
C SER A 86 -12.05 10.60 1.83
N LYS A 87 -12.26 11.91 2.08
CA LYS A 87 -12.84 12.84 1.10
C LYS A 87 -11.96 13.00 -0.14
N LEU A 88 -10.64 13.08 0.06
CA LEU A 88 -9.68 13.16 -1.03
C LEU A 88 -9.74 11.89 -1.89
N MET A 89 -9.71 10.71 -1.27
CA MET A 89 -9.80 9.44 -1.98
C MET A 89 -11.13 9.30 -2.74
N ASP A 90 -12.24 9.70 -2.11
CA ASP A 90 -13.57 9.73 -2.73
C ASP A 90 -13.70 10.76 -3.86
N SER A 91 -12.77 11.71 -4.00
CA SER A 91 -12.75 12.63 -5.14
C SER A 91 -12.14 12.02 -6.40
N PHE A 92 -11.40 10.90 -6.27
CA PHE A 92 -10.74 10.20 -7.36
C PHE A 92 -11.65 9.16 -8.03
N ASN A 93 -12.83 9.59 -8.47
CA ASN A 93 -13.88 8.71 -9.00
C ASN A 93 -13.45 7.87 -10.21
N ASP A 94 -12.43 8.30 -10.96
CA ASP A 94 -11.95 7.57 -12.14
C ASP A 94 -10.90 6.50 -11.79
N ASP A 95 -10.34 6.53 -10.58
CA ASP A 95 -9.32 5.57 -10.16
C ASP A 95 -9.96 4.26 -9.65
N LYS A 96 -9.75 3.17 -10.40
CA LYS A 96 -10.36 1.87 -10.09
C LYS A 96 -9.85 1.29 -8.76
N TYR A 97 -8.62 1.61 -8.35
CA TYR A 97 -8.06 1.09 -7.12
C TYR A 97 -8.61 1.82 -5.90
N PHE A 98 -8.65 3.15 -5.91
CA PHE A 98 -9.27 3.92 -4.83
C PHE A 98 -10.77 3.66 -4.70
N ASN A 99 -11.47 3.47 -5.81
CA ASN A 99 -12.87 3.02 -5.78
C ASN A 99 -13.03 1.64 -5.12
N LEU A 100 -12.10 0.70 -5.35
CA LEU A 100 -12.10 -0.59 -4.66
C LEU A 100 -11.94 -0.39 -3.14
N ILE A 101 -10.97 0.42 -2.70
CA ILE A 101 -10.72 0.72 -1.28
C ILE A 101 -11.93 1.37 -0.62
N SER A 102 -12.46 2.45 -1.20
CA SER A 102 -13.65 3.15 -0.69
C SER A 102 -14.84 2.19 -0.58
N SER A 103 -15.05 1.34 -1.59
CA SER A 103 -16.12 0.35 -1.57
C SER A 103 -15.95 -0.73 -0.50
N LEU A 104 -14.71 -1.15 -0.22
CA LEU A 104 -14.40 -2.12 0.84
C LEU A 104 -14.73 -1.55 2.22
N VAL A 105 -14.35 -0.30 2.48
CA VAL A 105 -14.61 0.34 3.78
C VAL A 105 -16.10 0.62 3.98
N LYS A 106 -16.80 1.09 2.94
CA LYS A 106 -18.21 1.48 3.03
C LYS A 106 -19.16 0.28 3.03
N ASN A 107 -18.88 -0.71 2.18
CA ASN A 107 -19.84 -1.79 1.86
C ASN A 107 -19.36 -3.17 2.30
N GLY A 108 -18.13 -3.31 2.79
CA GLY A 108 -17.55 -4.60 3.15
C GLY A 108 -17.18 -5.47 1.93
N ILE A 109 -16.93 -6.76 2.20
CA ILE A 109 -16.60 -7.75 1.16
C ILE A 109 -17.88 -8.38 0.61
N THR A 110 -18.04 -8.30 -0.70
CA THR A 110 -19.10 -8.97 -1.47
C THR A 110 -18.48 -9.88 -2.53
N SER A 111 -19.29 -10.67 -3.23
CA SER A 111 -18.81 -11.41 -4.41
C SER A 111 -18.23 -10.48 -5.49
N SER A 112 -18.83 -9.30 -5.67
CA SER A 112 -18.37 -8.28 -6.63
C SER A 112 -16.99 -7.72 -6.29
N THR A 113 -16.63 -7.70 -5.00
CA THR A 113 -15.32 -7.24 -4.52
C THR A 113 -14.18 -8.03 -5.16
N TYR A 114 -14.32 -9.36 -5.26
CA TYR A 114 -13.29 -10.21 -5.84
C TYR A 114 -13.17 -10.04 -7.36
N THR A 115 -14.27 -9.79 -8.05
CA THR A 115 -14.26 -9.41 -9.47
C THR A 115 -13.58 -8.05 -9.67
N LYS A 116 -13.92 -7.03 -8.88
CA LYS A 116 -13.28 -5.70 -8.96
C LYS A 116 -11.77 -5.78 -8.68
N ARG A 117 -11.39 -6.53 -7.63
CA ARG A 117 -9.98 -6.81 -7.30
C ARG A 117 -9.24 -7.46 -8.47
N LEU A 118 -9.83 -8.47 -9.10
CA LEU A 118 -9.27 -9.11 -10.28
C LEU A 118 -9.05 -8.11 -11.43
N GLU A 119 -10.02 -7.25 -11.71
CA GLU A 119 -9.89 -6.23 -12.76
C GLU A 119 -8.80 -5.22 -12.46
N VAL A 120 -8.69 -4.74 -11.22
CA VAL A 120 -7.61 -3.83 -10.79
C VAL A 120 -6.25 -4.51 -11.00
N ILE A 121 -6.08 -5.73 -10.49
CA ILE A 121 -4.83 -6.47 -10.61
C ILE A 121 -4.47 -6.69 -12.09
N LYS A 122 -5.41 -7.14 -12.93
CA LYS A 122 -5.16 -7.34 -14.36
C LYS A 122 -4.80 -6.03 -15.07
N HIS A 123 -5.48 -4.93 -14.73
CA HIS A 123 -5.29 -3.65 -15.39
C HIS A 123 -3.93 -3.01 -15.05
N TYR A 124 -3.58 -2.94 -13.76
CA TYR A 124 -2.40 -2.22 -13.31
C TYR A 124 -1.15 -3.10 -13.20
N LEU A 125 -1.29 -4.35 -12.76
CA LEU A 125 -0.13 -5.22 -12.44
C LEU A 125 0.22 -6.20 -13.56
N LYS A 126 -0.70 -6.44 -14.51
CA LYS A 126 -0.50 -7.33 -15.66
C LYS A 126 0.16 -8.67 -15.25
N PRO A 127 -0.47 -9.45 -14.36
CA PRO A 127 0.13 -10.66 -13.80
C PRO A 127 0.40 -11.70 -14.88
N GLU A 128 1.36 -12.59 -14.62
CA GLU A 128 1.61 -13.75 -15.45
C GLU A 128 0.37 -14.66 -15.45
N LEU A 129 -0.07 -15.06 -16.65
CA LEU A 129 -1.26 -15.88 -16.84
C LEU A 129 -0.87 -17.29 -17.28
N GLN A 130 -1.40 -18.30 -16.59
CA GLN A 130 -1.23 -19.71 -16.92
C GLN A 130 -2.60 -20.38 -17.01
N LEU A 131 -2.87 -21.15 -18.06
CA LEU A 131 -4.10 -21.92 -18.15
C LEU A 131 -3.99 -23.19 -17.28
N LEU A 132 -4.98 -23.42 -16.43
CA LEU A 132 -5.16 -24.66 -15.67
C LEU A 132 -6.26 -25.53 -16.30
N GLN A 133 -6.48 -26.71 -15.72
CA GLN A 133 -7.60 -27.57 -16.08
C GLN A 133 -8.96 -26.87 -15.85
N TYR A 134 -9.99 -27.33 -16.57
CA TYR A 134 -11.37 -26.86 -16.45
C TYR A 134 -11.59 -25.37 -16.82
N ASN A 135 -10.82 -24.84 -17.79
CA ASN A 135 -10.92 -23.46 -18.27
C ASN A 135 -10.75 -22.41 -17.16
N ILE A 136 -9.90 -22.71 -16.18
CA ILE A 136 -9.52 -21.78 -15.13
C ILE A 136 -8.17 -21.16 -15.50
N THR A 137 -8.08 -19.84 -15.48
CA THR A 137 -6.80 -19.13 -15.61
C THR A 137 -6.21 -18.90 -14.23
N PHE A 138 -4.96 -19.28 -14.04
CA PHE A 138 -4.15 -18.89 -12.90
C PHE A 138 -3.43 -17.58 -13.20
N ALA A 139 -3.58 -16.59 -12.33
CA ALA A 139 -2.95 -15.28 -12.46
C ALA A 139 -1.98 -15.06 -11.30
N LYS A 140 -0.69 -15.14 -11.59
CA LYS A 140 0.39 -15.06 -10.60
C LYS A 140 0.85 -13.62 -10.43
N CYS A 141 0.57 -13.04 -9.26
CA CYS A 141 0.94 -11.66 -8.94
C CYS A 141 2.30 -11.64 -8.23
N ASN A 142 3.38 -11.84 -8.98
CA ASN A 142 4.73 -11.71 -8.44
C ASN A 142 5.15 -10.23 -8.42
N ALA A 143 4.81 -9.51 -7.36
CA ALA A 143 5.16 -8.10 -7.22
C ALA A 143 5.59 -7.76 -5.79
N THR A 144 6.65 -6.96 -5.68
CA THR A 144 7.09 -6.37 -4.41
C THR A 144 6.17 -5.23 -4.00
N MET A 145 6.21 -4.82 -2.73
CA MET A 145 5.42 -3.67 -2.27
C MET A 145 5.77 -2.40 -3.07
N GLY A 146 7.04 -2.16 -3.35
CA GLY A 146 7.49 -1.02 -4.16
C GLY A 146 6.94 -1.06 -5.59
N HIS A 147 6.92 -2.23 -6.23
CA HIS A 147 6.26 -2.40 -7.53
C HIS A 147 4.76 -2.10 -7.45
N ILE A 148 4.07 -2.64 -6.45
CA ILE A 148 2.62 -2.43 -6.24
C ILE A 148 2.31 -0.94 -6.05
N VAL A 149 3.08 -0.23 -5.21
CA VAL A 149 2.94 1.21 -4.97
C VAL A 149 3.17 1.98 -6.26
N LYS A 150 4.25 1.71 -6.99
CA LYS A 150 4.56 2.34 -8.28
C LYS A 150 3.45 2.14 -9.31
N ALA A 151 2.88 0.93 -9.39
CA ALA A 151 1.87 0.59 -10.38
C ALA A 151 0.48 1.15 -10.04
N LEU A 152 0.03 1.01 -8.79
CA LEU A 152 -1.32 1.39 -8.37
C LEU A 152 -1.46 2.87 -8.05
N LEU A 153 -0.39 3.52 -7.60
CA LEU A 153 -0.42 4.92 -7.15
C LEU A 153 0.29 5.87 -8.10
N LYS A 154 0.62 5.45 -9.33
CA LYS A 154 1.42 6.21 -10.31
C LYS A 154 1.08 7.70 -10.41
N ASN A 155 -0.20 8.06 -10.34
CA ASN A 155 -0.66 9.45 -10.48
C ASN A 155 -0.68 10.24 -9.15
N TYR A 156 -0.37 9.57 -8.05
CA TYR A 156 -0.42 10.06 -6.69
C TYR A 156 0.94 9.78 -6.03
N PRO A 157 2.03 10.47 -6.41
CA PRO A 157 3.34 10.22 -5.85
C PRO A 157 3.43 10.63 -4.39
N THR A 158 4.49 10.18 -3.72
CA THR A 158 4.90 10.62 -2.38
C THR A 158 5.59 11.98 -2.43
N ILE A 159 6.49 12.20 -3.40
CA ILE A 159 7.17 13.48 -3.65
C ILE A 159 7.10 13.82 -5.14
N GLU A 160 6.90 15.10 -5.43
CA GLU A 160 7.11 15.67 -6.75
C GLU A 160 8.38 16.53 -6.74
N GLU A 161 9.35 16.17 -7.57
CA GLU A 161 10.58 16.93 -7.74
C GLU A 161 10.49 17.78 -8.99
N PHE A 162 10.93 19.01 -8.86
CA PHE A 162 10.94 19.99 -9.93
C PHE A 162 12.35 20.48 -10.10
N SER A 163 12.89 20.30 -11.30
CA SER A 163 14.21 20.82 -11.64
C SER A 163 14.10 21.93 -12.65
N LYS A 164 14.85 22.99 -12.41
CA LYS A 164 15.00 24.13 -13.32
C LYS A 164 16.48 24.29 -13.65
N ARG A 165 16.80 24.33 -14.93
CA ARG A 165 18.11 24.74 -15.43
C ARG A 165 18.08 26.23 -15.78
N SER A 166 19.09 26.96 -15.34
CA SER A 166 19.28 28.37 -15.67
C SER A 166 20.65 28.55 -16.31
N SER A 167 20.73 28.36 -17.62
CA SER A 167 21.81 28.89 -18.45
C SER A 167 21.22 29.61 -19.65
N ASN A 168 22.03 30.47 -20.27
CA ASN A 168 21.64 31.22 -21.47
C ASN A 168 21.36 30.30 -22.69
N ILE A 169 21.72 29.01 -22.61
CA ILE A 169 21.68 28.04 -23.72
C ILE A 169 20.71 26.87 -23.42
N CYS A 170 20.39 26.60 -22.15
CA CYS A 170 19.56 25.46 -21.74
C CYS A 170 18.53 25.86 -20.67
N ILE A 171 17.38 26.36 -21.11
CA ILE A 171 16.21 26.54 -20.24
C ILE A 171 15.35 25.29 -20.37
N LYS A 172 15.41 24.43 -19.36
CA LYS A 172 14.56 23.25 -19.27
C LYS A 172 14.02 23.09 -17.86
N THR A 173 12.71 22.89 -17.77
CA THR A 173 12.05 22.45 -16.56
C THR A 173 11.66 20.98 -16.71
N SER A 174 11.91 20.18 -15.68
CA SER A 174 11.41 18.80 -15.65
C SER A 174 10.79 18.48 -14.30
N LYS A 175 9.79 17.60 -14.33
CA LYS A 175 9.06 17.10 -13.17
C LYS A 175 9.31 15.61 -13.03
N TRP A 176 9.67 15.17 -11.84
CA TRP A 176 9.87 13.77 -11.50
C TRP A 176 8.96 13.38 -10.34
N GLN A 177 8.53 12.12 -10.34
CA GLN A 177 7.58 11.59 -9.36
C GLN A 177 8.25 10.46 -8.59
N VAL A 178 8.38 10.64 -7.29
CA VAL A 178 8.95 9.65 -6.38
C VAL A 178 7.81 8.97 -5.63
N MET A 179 7.69 7.66 -5.82
CA MET A 179 6.53 6.89 -5.35
C MET A 179 6.62 6.49 -3.88
N TYR A 180 7.83 6.23 -3.40
CA TYR A 180 8.16 5.98 -2.01
C TYR A 180 9.61 6.39 -1.77
N LEU A 181 9.94 6.68 -0.52
CA LEU A 181 11.31 6.93 -0.07
C LEU A 181 11.89 5.67 0.55
N THR A 182 13.19 5.46 0.40
CA THR A 182 13.89 4.35 1.06
C THR A 182 14.74 4.92 2.19
N TYR A 183 14.42 4.55 3.43
CA TYR A 183 15.17 4.94 4.61
C TYR A 183 15.91 3.73 5.18
N GLN A 184 17.23 3.84 5.30
CA GLN A 184 18.04 2.78 5.89
C GLN A 184 18.24 3.05 7.38
N THR A 185 17.90 2.06 8.21
CA THR A 185 18.23 2.05 9.63
C THR A 185 19.44 1.17 9.90
N GLY A 186 20.27 1.57 10.88
CA GLY A 186 21.33 0.72 11.41
C GLY A 186 20.80 -0.50 12.16
N ASN A 187 21.72 -1.35 12.63
CA ASN A 187 21.47 -2.66 13.25
C ASN A 187 20.42 -2.68 14.38
N SER A 188 20.12 -1.54 15.02
CA SER A 188 19.17 -1.42 16.13
C SER A 188 17.72 -1.07 15.73
N GLY A 189 17.44 -0.87 14.43
CA GLY A 189 16.10 -0.47 13.97
C GLY A 189 15.68 0.94 14.43
N ASN A 190 16.63 1.76 14.89
CA ASN A 190 16.36 3.10 15.42
C ASN A 190 15.99 4.09 14.31
N LEU A 191 14.82 4.74 14.45
CA LEU A 191 14.30 5.72 13.51
C LEU A 191 14.64 7.18 13.86
N SER A 192 15.53 7.44 14.82
CA SER A 192 15.88 8.81 15.24
C SER A 192 16.42 9.69 14.11
N GLY A 193 17.03 9.08 13.08
CA GLY A 193 17.52 9.80 11.90
C GLY A 193 16.45 10.13 10.86
N LEU A 194 15.21 9.62 11.00
CA LEU A 194 14.18 9.75 9.98
C LEU A 194 13.82 11.23 9.71
N GLN A 195 13.79 12.06 10.76
CA GLN A 195 13.52 13.49 10.62
C GLN A 195 14.62 14.22 9.85
N HIS A 196 15.89 13.81 10.02
CA HIS A 196 17.02 14.37 9.29
C HIS A 196 16.95 13.98 7.81
N PHE A 197 16.76 12.69 7.55
CA PHE A 197 16.54 12.16 6.21
C PHE A 197 15.43 12.92 5.46
N PHE A 198 14.32 13.21 6.13
CA PHE A 198 13.24 14.00 5.53
C PHE A 198 13.64 15.42 5.14
N LYS A 199 14.46 16.07 5.96
CA LYS A 199 14.96 17.43 5.66
C LYS A 199 15.88 17.41 4.45
N GLU A 200 16.69 16.36 4.31
CA GLU A 200 17.55 16.16 3.13
C GLU A 200 16.72 15.97 1.87
N CYS A 201 15.74 15.05 1.88
CA CYS A 201 14.88 14.80 0.71
C CYS A 201 14.01 16.01 0.28
N THR A 202 13.77 16.96 1.18
CA THR A 202 12.97 18.17 0.90
C THR A 202 13.80 19.43 0.76
N GLY A 203 15.12 19.32 0.91
CA GLY A 203 16.05 20.41 0.72
C GLY A 203 16.07 20.90 -0.73
N VAL A 204 16.53 22.14 -0.92
CA VAL A 204 16.86 22.64 -2.26
C VAL A 204 18.26 22.17 -2.60
N GLU A 205 18.40 21.42 -3.69
CA GLU A 205 19.69 20.98 -4.18
C GLU A 205 20.15 21.86 -5.34
N TYR A 206 21.45 22.15 -5.36
CA TYR A 206 22.13 22.88 -6.43
C TYR A 206 23.14 21.93 -7.06
N LEU A 207 22.95 21.62 -8.33
CA LEU A 207 23.78 20.69 -9.10
C LEU A 207 24.33 21.39 -10.33
N GLU A 208 25.56 21.08 -10.71
CA GLU A 208 26.09 21.50 -12.01
C GLU A 208 25.38 20.74 -13.14
N CYS A 209 25.12 21.42 -14.26
CA CYS A 209 24.53 20.77 -15.43
C CYS A 209 25.59 19.87 -16.11
N SER A 210 25.20 18.63 -16.42
CA SER A 210 26.01 17.73 -17.26
C SER A 210 25.98 18.15 -18.74
N GLU A 211 27.07 17.87 -19.47
CA GLU A 211 27.30 17.97 -20.92
C GLU A 211 26.52 19.06 -21.70
N ASN A 212 27.25 20.04 -22.25
CA ASN A 212 26.80 21.14 -23.12
C ASN A 212 25.98 22.25 -22.43
N CYS A 213 26.13 22.43 -21.11
CA CYS A 213 25.47 23.51 -20.39
C CYS A 213 26.30 23.92 -19.15
N ASP A 214 26.90 25.12 -19.17
CA ASP A 214 27.64 25.69 -18.02
C ASP A 214 26.71 26.32 -16.95
N GLY A 215 25.52 25.74 -16.80
CA GLY A 215 24.45 26.26 -15.94
C GLY A 215 24.34 25.55 -14.60
N MET A 216 23.70 26.22 -13.65
CA MET A 216 23.22 25.58 -12.43
C MET A 216 21.84 24.94 -12.67
N LYS A 217 21.67 23.73 -12.13
CA LYS A 217 20.40 23.03 -12.00
C LYS A 217 19.96 23.14 -10.55
N THR A 218 18.82 23.78 -10.32
CA THR A 218 18.17 23.78 -9.00
C THR A 218 17.09 22.72 -8.98
N VAL A 219 17.11 21.86 -7.97
CA VAL A 219 16.06 20.87 -7.70
C VAL A 219 15.33 21.26 -6.42
N HIS A 220 14.00 21.27 -6.48
CA HIS A 220 13.16 21.43 -5.30
C HIS A 220 12.13 20.31 -5.25
N SER A 221 11.89 19.80 -4.05
CA SER A 221 11.00 18.68 -3.80
C SER A 221 9.79 19.14 -3.01
N LYS A 222 8.60 18.71 -3.43
CA LYS A 222 7.35 18.95 -2.74
C LYS A 222 6.74 17.64 -2.30
N ILE A 223 6.56 17.48 -0.99
CA ILE A 223 5.81 16.35 -0.44
C ILE A 223 4.36 16.43 -0.90
N SER A 224 3.84 15.28 -1.34
CA SER A 224 2.46 15.12 -1.75
C SER A 224 1.51 15.34 -0.58
N THR A 225 0.40 16.00 -0.86
CA THR A 225 -0.69 16.19 0.11
C THR A 225 -1.53 14.93 0.30
N HIS A 226 -1.27 13.87 -0.48
CA HIS A 226 -2.06 12.65 -0.48
C HIS A 226 -1.52 11.66 0.56
N HIS A 227 -0.32 11.14 0.33
CA HIS A 227 0.28 10.11 1.17
C HIS A 227 1.80 10.18 1.09
N LEU A 228 2.43 9.59 2.10
CA LEU A 228 3.88 9.51 2.26
C LEU A 228 4.24 8.04 2.51
N PHE A 229 4.83 7.39 1.53
CA PHE A 229 5.35 6.03 1.68
C PHE A 229 6.85 6.04 1.94
N ILE A 230 7.26 5.31 2.97
CA ILE A 230 8.66 5.12 3.36
C ILE A 230 8.91 3.63 3.51
N ASP A 231 9.79 3.09 2.70
CA ASP A 231 10.35 1.75 2.83
C ASP A 231 11.52 1.81 3.82
N VAL A 232 11.35 1.19 4.98
CA VAL A 232 12.38 1.18 6.04
C VAL A 232 13.17 -0.11 5.93
N LEU A 233 14.45 0.01 5.56
CA LEU A 233 15.35 -1.10 5.39
C LEU A 233 16.24 -1.25 6.61
N GLN A 234 16.21 -2.42 7.25
CA GLN A 234 17.15 -2.76 8.31
C GLN A 234 18.37 -3.44 7.71
N TRP A 235 19.53 -2.82 7.86
CA TRP A 235 20.80 -3.44 7.49
C TRP A 235 21.27 -4.32 8.65
N GLU A 236 21.38 -5.63 8.42
CA GLU A 236 22.10 -6.55 9.31
C GLU A 236 23.43 -6.86 8.63
N GLY A 237 24.48 -6.14 9.01
CA GLY A 237 25.79 -6.32 8.41
C GLY A 237 26.32 -7.71 8.71
N ASN A 238 26.30 -8.60 7.70
CA ASN A 238 27.27 -9.68 7.50
C ASN A 238 27.10 -10.50 6.20
N ASP A 239 26.13 -10.22 5.33
CA ASP A 239 26.03 -10.91 4.03
C ASP A 239 25.50 -9.99 2.93
N LEU A 240 26.30 -9.81 1.88
CA LEU A 240 25.95 -9.02 0.68
C LEU A 240 24.83 -9.68 -0.15
N THR A 241 24.53 -10.95 0.10
CA THR A 241 23.52 -11.73 -0.64
C THR A 241 22.25 -12.02 0.14
N SER A 242 22.21 -11.82 1.46
CA SER A 242 21.05 -12.20 2.31
C SER A 242 20.44 -11.06 3.14
N SER A 243 21.05 -9.87 3.21
CA SER A 243 20.64 -8.83 4.19
C SER A 243 19.80 -7.67 3.64
N MET A 244 19.41 -7.65 2.35
CA MET A 244 18.58 -6.58 1.79
C MET A 244 17.20 -7.09 1.37
N CYS A 245 16.24 -7.11 2.30
CA CYS A 245 14.82 -7.20 1.94
C CYS A 245 14.27 -5.84 1.50
N SER A 246 14.87 -5.25 0.45
CA SER A 246 14.36 -4.04 -0.18
C SER A 246 13.20 -4.36 -1.11
N THR A 247 12.23 -3.45 -1.19
CA THR A 247 11.17 -3.54 -2.21
C THR A 247 11.69 -3.50 -3.65
N GLU A 248 12.93 -3.07 -3.87
CA GLU A 248 13.61 -3.08 -5.18
C GLU A 248 14.54 -4.28 -5.38
N ALA A 249 15.02 -4.92 -4.30
CA ALA A 249 15.98 -6.03 -4.40
C ALA A 249 15.34 -7.39 -4.75
N ALA A 250 14.01 -7.49 -4.72
CA ALA A 250 13.29 -8.72 -5.06
C ALA A 250 12.99 -8.89 -6.57
N SER A 251 13.60 -8.10 -7.46
CA SER A 251 13.60 -8.36 -8.89
C SER A 251 14.98 -8.83 -9.37
N MET A 252 15.30 -10.12 -9.20
CA MET A 252 16.18 -10.93 -10.08
C MET A 252 16.11 -12.42 -9.66
N VAL A 253 14.99 -13.11 -9.93
CA VAL A 253 14.96 -14.56 -10.23
C VAL A 253 13.85 -14.82 -11.25
#